data_AF-A0A9D5Z4E3-F1
#
_entry.id   AF-A0A9D5Z4E3-F1
#
_cell.length_a   1.000
_cell.length_b   1.000
_cell.length_c   1.000
_cell.angle_alpha   90.00
_cell.angle_beta   90.00
_cell.angle_gamma   90.00
#
_symmetry.space_group_name_H-M   'P 1'
#
loop_
_entity.id
_entity.type
_entity.pdbx_description
1 polymer ?
#
loop_
_entity_poly.entity_id
_entity_poly.type
_entity_poly.pdbx_seq_one_letter_code
_entity_poly.pdbx_strand_id
1 'polypeptide(L)'
;MTIIRMSDLDLQGKRVLIREDLNVPIADGKVTSDARLRAALPTIKLALEKGAAVMVMSHLGRPTEGEFDAEFSMLPVMNYLNEALDCSVTLASDYLEGVDAKTGEVVVFENVRFNVGEKKNDA
;
A
#
# COMPACT_ATOMS: atom_id res chain seq x y z
N MET A 1 -26.60 -2.72 1.92
CA MET A 1 -25.56 -3.17 2.87
C MET A 1 -25.06 -1.94 3.61
N THR A 2 -25.06 -1.96 4.94
CA THR A 2 -24.47 -0.88 5.74
C THR A 2 -22.99 -1.19 5.87
N ILE A 3 -22.14 -0.36 5.28
CA ILE A 3 -20.68 -0.45 5.43
C ILE A 3 -20.22 0.58 6.45
N ILE A 4 -19.28 0.18 7.30
CA ILE A 4 -18.59 1.12 8.19
C ILE A 4 -17.63 1.94 7.33
N ARG A 5 -17.69 3.28 7.44
CA ARG A 5 -16.82 4.17 6.67
C ARG A 5 -15.58 4.51 7.49
N MET A 6 -14.41 4.47 6.85
CA MET A 6 -13.15 4.89 7.48
C MET A 6 -13.22 6.33 8.01
N SER A 7 -13.92 7.23 7.29
CA SER A 7 -14.11 8.62 7.70
C SER A 7 -14.75 8.78 9.08
N ASP A 8 -15.58 7.80 9.46
CA ASP A 8 -16.41 7.85 10.67
C ASP A 8 -15.68 7.18 11.86
N LEU A 9 -14.49 6.62 11.64
CA LEU A 9 -13.68 5.97 12.67
C LEU A 9 -12.69 6.94 13.31
N ASP A 10 -12.42 6.71 14.59
CA ASP A 10 -11.26 7.28 15.28
C ASP A 10 -10.02 6.43 14.95
N LEU A 11 -9.03 7.07 14.31
CA LEU A 11 -7.80 6.41 13.88
C LEU A 11 -6.58 6.85 14.69
N GLN A 12 -6.75 7.70 15.72
CA GLN A 12 -5.64 8.28 16.46
C GLN A 12 -4.81 7.19 17.14
N GLY A 13 -3.52 7.14 16.81
CA GLY A 13 -2.56 6.16 17.34
C GLY A 13 -2.84 4.72 16.89
N LYS A 14 -3.75 4.50 15.93
CA LYS A 14 -4.05 3.16 15.43
C LYS A 14 -3.21 2.82 14.21
N ARG A 15 -2.93 1.53 14.06
CA ARG A 15 -2.38 0.96 12.83
C ARG A 15 -3.53 0.69 11.87
N VAL A 16 -3.46 1.24 10.67
CA VAL A 16 -4.52 1.16 9.65
C VAL A 16 -3.97 0.52 8.39
N LEU A 17 -4.46 -0.67 8.06
CA LEU A 17 -4.16 -1.36 6.81
C LEU A 17 -5.19 -0.97 5.75
N ILE A 18 -4.72 -0.44 4.62
CA ILE A 18 -5.54 0.04 3.53
C ILE A 18 -5.23 -0.79 2.28
N ARG A 19 -6.26 -1.47 1.77
CA ARG A 19 -6.20 -2.20 0.50
C ARG A 19 -6.58 -1.26 -0.63
N GLU A 20 -5.59 -0.80 -1.39
CA GLU A 20 -5.77 0.12 -2.52
C GLU A 20 -5.60 -0.59 -3.87
N ASP A 21 -6.13 0.02 -4.94
CA ASP A 21 -5.78 -0.34 -6.32
C ASP A 21 -4.64 0.57 -6.81
N LEU A 22 -3.40 0.16 -6.57
CA LEU A 22 -2.20 0.83 -7.05
C LEU A 22 -1.55 0.09 -8.23
N ASN A 23 -2.31 -0.76 -8.93
CA ASN A 23 -1.82 -1.48 -10.10
C ASN A 23 -1.69 -0.51 -11.27
N VAL A 24 -0.54 0.16 -11.39
CA VAL A 24 -0.24 1.16 -12.40
C VAL A 24 0.69 0.60 -13.48
N PRO A 25 0.64 1.11 -14.71
CA PRO A 25 1.61 0.74 -15.74
C PRO A 25 3.00 1.27 -15.37
N ILE A 26 4.00 0.37 -15.41
CA ILE A 26 5.39 0.67 -15.11
C ILE A 26 6.23 0.40 -16.36
N ALA A 27 7.13 1.31 -16.69
CA ALA A 27 8.14 1.14 -17.73
C ALA A 27 9.48 1.65 -17.19
N ASP A 28 10.56 0.91 -17.42
CA ASP A 28 11.91 1.23 -16.95
C ASP A 28 11.97 1.59 -15.45
N GLY A 29 11.22 0.85 -14.64
CA GLY A 29 11.14 1.06 -13.17
C GLY A 29 10.42 2.33 -12.74
N LYS A 30 9.70 3.01 -13.65
CA LYS A 30 8.95 4.23 -13.37
C LYS A 30 7.47 4.09 -13.69
N VAL A 31 6.63 4.75 -12.90
CA VAL A 31 5.19 4.85 -13.14
C VAL A 31 4.96 5.71 -14.38
N THR A 32 4.25 5.18 -15.38
CA THR A 32 3.93 5.91 -16.63
C THR A 32 2.54 6.54 -16.62
N SER A 33 1.65 6.06 -15.75
CA SER A 33 0.34 6.67 -15.51
C SER A 33 -0.01 6.60 -14.03
N ASP A 34 -0.29 7.75 -13.44
CA ASP A 34 -0.45 7.91 -11.99
C ASP A 34 -1.91 8.06 -11.54
N ALA A 35 -2.88 7.87 -12.44
CA ALA A 35 -4.28 8.16 -12.17
C ALA A 35 -4.82 7.43 -10.93
N ARG A 36 -4.40 6.17 -10.74
CA ARG A 36 -4.76 5.36 -9.57
C ARG A 36 -4.08 5.85 -8.29
N LEU A 37 -2.80 6.22 -8.36
CA LEU A 37 -2.05 6.76 -7.23
C LEU A 37 -2.69 8.05 -6.74
N ARG A 38 -2.99 8.99 -7.67
CA ARG A 38 -3.69 10.23 -7.34
C ARG A 38 -5.08 10.01 -6.73
N ALA A 39 -5.79 8.96 -7.16
CA ALA A 39 -7.09 8.61 -6.60
C ALA A 39 -6.98 8.05 -5.17
N ALA A 40 -5.89 7.36 -4.81
CA ALA A 40 -5.65 6.81 -3.49
C ALA A 40 -5.12 7.85 -2.47
N LEU A 41 -4.43 8.90 -2.94
CA LEU A 41 -3.82 9.91 -2.06
C LEU A 41 -4.80 10.52 -1.04
N PRO A 42 -6.06 10.89 -1.35
CA PRO A 42 -6.98 11.42 -0.35
C PRO A 42 -7.27 10.45 0.79
N THR A 43 -7.38 9.15 0.52
CA THR A 43 -7.61 8.12 1.55
C THR A 43 -6.41 8.02 2.49
N ILE A 44 -5.19 7.97 1.93
CA ILE A 44 -3.95 7.90 2.71
C ILE A 44 -3.77 9.16 3.55
N LYS A 45 -3.98 10.34 2.95
CA LYS A 45 -3.90 11.64 3.66
C LYS A 45 -4.90 11.73 4.79
N LEU A 46 -6.15 11.32 4.58
CA LEU A 46 -7.17 11.31 5.64
C LEU A 46 -6.76 10.42 6.83
N ALA A 47 -6.16 9.24 6.57
CA ALA A 47 -5.69 8.37 7.63
C ALA A 47 -4.52 9.00 8.41
N LEU A 48 -3.56 9.62 7.71
CA LEU A 48 -2.45 10.36 8.32
C LEU A 48 -2.93 11.55 9.15
N GLU A 49 -3.85 12.37 8.61
CA GLU A 49 -4.45 13.53 9.28
C GLU A 49 -5.19 13.13 10.56
N LYS A 50 -5.83 11.96 10.58
CA LYS A 50 -6.46 11.37 11.78
C LYS A 50 -5.45 10.76 12.76
N GLY A 51 -4.15 10.86 12.51
CA GLY A 51 -3.09 10.40 13.41
C GLY A 51 -2.87 8.89 13.40
N ALA A 52 -3.11 8.23 12.26
CA ALA A 52 -2.84 6.80 12.11
C ALA A 52 -1.37 6.50 11.78
N ALA A 53 -0.96 5.27 12.04
CA ALA A 53 0.17 4.61 11.39
C ALA A 53 -0.36 3.85 10.17
N VAL A 54 0.00 4.29 8.96
CA VAL A 54 -0.65 3.82 7.73
C VAL A 54 0.16 2.70 7.08
N MET A 55 -0.50 1.60 6.75
CA MET A 55 0.04 0.52 5.94
C MET A 55 -0.80 0.40 4.67
N VAL A 56 -0.17 0.41 3.51
CA VAL A 56 -0.86 0.34 2.22
C VAL A 56 -0.45 -0.94 1.51
N MET A 57 -1.42 -1.71 1.04
CA MET A 57 -1.19 -2.92 0.27
C MET A 57 -1.92 -2.85 -1.07
N SER A 58 -1.23 -3.24 -2.14
CA SER A 58 -1.79 -3.34 -3.49
C SER A 58 -1.28 -4.61 -4.16
N HIS A 59 -1.96 -4.99 -5.24
CA HIS A 59 -1.38 -5.89 -6.22
C HIS A 59 -0.76 -5.05 -7.35
N LEU A 60 0.18 -5.64 -8.08
CA LEU A 60 0.72 -5.08 -9.31
C LEU A 60 0.91 -6.23 -10.32
N GLY A 61 0.43 -6.04 -11.56
CA GLY A 61 0.56 -7.04 -12.60
C GLY A 61 0.02 -8.42 -12.22
N ARG A 62 0.68 -9.48 -12.70
CA ARG A 62 0.27 -10.88 -12.52
C ARG A 62 1.46 -11.79 -12.20
N PRO A 63 2.16 -11.58 -11.07
CA PRO A 63 3.26 -12.44 -10.69
C PRO A 63 2.80 -13.86 -10.30
N THR A 64 3.77 -14.76 -10.25
CA THR A 64 3.65 -16.10 -9.67
C THR A 64 3.72 -15.99 -8.14
N GLU A 65 2.84 -16.70 -7.43
CA GLU A 65 2.88 -16.72 -5.97
C GLU A 65 4.13 -17.47 -5.49
N GLY A 66 4.76 -16.99 -4.42
CA GLY A 66 5.99 -17.54 -3.85
C GLY A 66 7.27 -17.17 -4.59
N GLU A 67 7.18 -16.47 -5.72
CA GLU A 67 8.33 -16.07 -6.53
C GLU A 67 8.41 -14.54 -6.61
N PHE A 68 9.49 -13.98 -6.06
CA PHE A 68 9.77 -12.56 -6.21
C PHE A 68 10.18 -12.23 -7.64
N ASP A 69 9.59 -11.17 -8.19
CA ASP A 69 9.94 -10.62 -9.49
C ASP A 69 10.02 -9.10 -9.39
N ALA A 70 11.20 -8.54 -9.71
CA ALA A 70 11.46 -7.11 -9.64
C ALA A 70 10.55 -6.29 -10.58
N GLU A 71 10.06 -6.87 -11.68
CA GLU A 71 9.12 -6.20 -12.61
C GLU A 71 7.77 -5.91 -11.94
N PHE A 72 7.36 -6.78 -11.01
CA PHE A 72 6.09 -6.65 -10.28
C PHE A 72 6.28 -6.10 -8.86
N SER A 73 7.44 -5.54 -8.53
CA SER A 73 7.69 -4.91 -7.23
C SER A 73 6.91 -3.59 -7.07
N MET A 74 6.48 -3.32 -5.84
CA MET A 74 5.86 -2.08 -5.40
C MET A 74 6.85 -0.92 -5.21
N LEU A 75 8.16 -1.16 -5.42
CA LEU A 75 9.19 -0.13 -5.27
C LEU A 75 8.90 1.17 -6.05
N PRO A 76 8.47 1.14 -7.33
CA PRO A 76 8.17 2.37 -8.07
C PRO A 76 6.94 3.12 -7.52
N VAL A 77 5.97 2.38 -6.97
CA VAL A 77 4.79 2.95 -6.30
C VAL A 77 5.19 3.60 -4.99
N MET A 78 6.02 2.94 -4.19
CA MET A 78 6.57 3.51 -2.95
C MET A 78 7.31 4.81 -3.23
N ASN A 79 8.20 4.83 -4.24
CA ASN A 79 8.94 6.04 -4.64
C ASN A 79 7.99 7.19 -5.02
N TYR A 80 6.95 6.91 -5.81
CA TYR A 80 5.95 7.93 -6.17
C TYR A 80 5.23 8.47 -4.93
N LEU A 81 4.78 7.59 -4.02
CA LEU A 81 4.09 8.01 -2.80
C LEU A 81 5.00 8.84 -1.89
N ASN A 82 6.29 8.51 -1.82
CA ASN A 82 7.28 9.27 -1.08
C ASN A 82 7.50 10.68 -1.64
N GLU A 83 7.36 10.87 -2.95
CA GLU A 83 7.40 12.19 -3.58
C GLU A 83 6.09 12.97 -3.42
N ALA A 84 4.94 12.28 -3.33
CA ALA A 84 3.62 12.89 -3.30
C ALA A 84 3.10 13.20 -1.88
N LEU A 85 3.74 12.68 -0.84
CA LEU A 85 3.34 12.82 0.56
C LEU A 85 4.42 13.51 1.39
N ASP A 86 4.01 14.41 2.27
CA ASP A 86 4.91 15.13 3.20
C ASP A 86 5.25 14.28 4.44
N CYS A 87 5.55 12.99 4.25
CA CYS A 87 5.86 12.04 5.32
C CYS A 87 6.83 10.95 4.84
N SER A 88 7.43 10.20 5.77
CA SER A 88 8.27 9.06 5.40
C SER A 88 7.42 7.93 4.82
N VAL A 89 7.77 7.49 3.62
CA VAL A 89 7.19 6.32 2.98
C VAL A 89 8.27 5.25 2.80
N THR A 90 8.00 4.03 3.27
CA THR A 90 8.96 2.91 3.18
C THR A 90 8.34 1.70 2.49
N LEU A 91 9.16 0.83 1.92
CA LEU A 91 8.73 -0.46 1.38
C LEU A 91 9.08 -1.56 2.38
N ALA A 92 8.10 -2.39 2.74
CA ALA A 92 8.31 -3.60 3.52
C ALA A 92 8.13 -4.84 2.63
N SER A 93 9.20 -5.60 2.43
CA SER A 93 9.17 -6.88 1.70
C SER A 93 8.69 -8.03 2.56
N ASP A 94 9.16 -8.10 3.82
CA ASP A 94 8.80 -9.14 4.77
C ASP A 94 7.87 -8.55 5.86
N TYR A 95 6.58 -8.44 5.55
CA TYR A 95 5.59 -7.80 6.44
C TYR A 95 4.67 -8.79 7.17
N LEU A 96 4.61 -10.06 6.75
CA LEU A 96 3.69 -11.05 7.33
C LEU A 96 4.05 -11.42 8.77
N GLU A 97 5.34 -11.38 9.13
CA GLU A 97 5.84 -11.63 10.49
C GLU A 97 5.76 -10.39 11.40
N GLY A 98 5.29 -9.27 10.85
CA GLY A 98 5.18 -8.00 11.55
C GLY A 98 5.90 -6.88 10.81
N VAL A 99 5.43 -5.65 11.06
CA VAL A 99 5.98 -4.45 10.45
C VAL A 99 5.97 -3.32 11.48
N ASP A 100 7.07 -2.57 11.59
CA ASP A 100 7.10 -1.36 12.40
C ASP A 100 6.48 -0.21 11.59
N ALA A 101 5.30 0.23 12.03
CA ALA A 101 4.58 1.33 11.40
C ALA A 101 4.27 2.34 12.48
N LYS A 102 4.81 3.55 12.32
CA LYS A 102 4.66 4.63 13.30
C LYS A 102 3.61 5.63 12.85
N THR A 103 3.01 6.30 13.81
CA THR A 103 2.03 7.36 13.54
C THR A 103 2.63 8.44 12.66
N GLY A 104 1.93 8.82 11.60
CA GLY A 104 2.39 9.84 10.65
C GLY A 104 3.36 9.32 9.59
N GLU A 105 3.64 8.01 9.54
CA GLU A 105 4.41 7.35 8.49
C GLU A 105 3.51 6.46 7.62
N VAL A 106 3.99 6.16 6.42
CA VAL A 106 3.36 5.19 5.51
C VAL A 106 4.31 4.05 5.25
N VAL A 107 3.82 2.82 5.40
CA VAL A 107 4.52 1.61 4.98
C VAL A 107 3.78 0.99 3.80
N VAL A 108 4.42 0.92 2.65
CA VAL A 108 3.93 0.19 1.48
C VAL A 108 4.38 -1.25 1.62
N PHE A 109 3.43 -2.18 1.57
CA PHE A 109 3.75 -3.60 1.50
C PHE A 109 4.15 -3.97 0.10
N GLU A 110 5.12 -4.88 0.00
CA GLU A 110 5.46 -5.51 -1.27
C GLU A 110 4.23 -6.27 -1.83
N ASN A 111 4.22 -6.45 -3.14
CA ASN A 111 3.07 -6.92 -3.92
C ASN A 111 2.44 -8.17 -3.29
N VAL A 112 1.19 -8.04 -2.84
CA VAL A 112 0.51 -9.12 -2.12
C VAL A 112 0.34 -10.39 -2.95
N ARG A 113 0.44 -10.30 -4.29
CA ARG A 113 0.37 -11.47 -5.17
C ARG A 113 1.66 -12.30 -5.18
N PHE A 114 2.72 -11.87 -4.50
CA PHE A 114 3.84 -12.75 -4.18
C PHE A 114 3.53 -13.70 -3.02
N ASN A 115 2.53 -13.40 -2.19
CA ASN A 115 2.17 -14.27 -1.08
C ASN A 115 1.44 -15.51 -1.59
N VAL A 116 1.91 -16.69 -1.17
CA VAL A 116 1.20 -17.95 -1.43
C VAL A 116 -0.14 -17.93 -0.70
N GLY A 117 -1.22 -18.18 -1.42
CA GLY A 117 -2.58 -18.20 -0.86
C GLY A 117 -3.43 -16.96 -1.16
N GLU A 118 -2.82 -15.85 -1.61
CA GLU A 118 -3.55 -14.60 -1.93
C GLU A 118 -4.69 -14.83 -2.93
N LYS A 119 -4.45 -15.54 -4.04
CA LYS A 119 -5.51 -15.78 -5.05
C LYS A 119 -6.60 -16.73 -4.56
N LYS A 120 -6.31 -17.57 -3.58
CA LYS A 120 -7.25 -18.54 -3.01
C LYS A 120 -8.01 -17.99 -1.81
N ASN A 121 -7.68 -16.77 -1.36
CA ASN A 121 -8.19 -16.20 -0.12
C ASN A 121 -7.95 -17.17 1.05
N ASP A 122 -6.70 -17.63 1.15
CA ASP A 122 -6.24 -18.48 2.25
C ASP A 122 -6.25 -17.71 3.59
N ALA A 123 -6.36 -18.45 4.69
CA ALA A 123 -6.60 -17.91 6.02
C ALA A 123 -5.32 -17.51 6.77
#